data_AF-A0A919XBH6-F1
#
_entry.id   AF-A0A919XBH6-F1
#
_cell.length_a   1.000
_cell.length_b   1.000
_cell.length_c   1.000
_cell.angle_alpha   90.00
_cell.angle_beta   90.00
_cell.angle_gamma   90.00
#
_symmetry.space_group_name_H-M   'P 1'
#
loop_
_entity.id
_entity.type
_entity.pdbx_description
1 polymer ?
#
loop_
_entity_poly.entity_id
_entity_poly.type
_entity_poly.pdbx_seq_one_letter_code
_entity_poly.pdbx_strand_id
1 'polypeptide(L)'
;MYGYYQVKKGTDTRNKYIYAHTYVYSPVEQQAYFNVGASGSYRLYVNDKCVTAPSVPVEVQKDLTKQAIQLKQGWNKMMIQIEHTFTEDVNENGVPIAQDQNVAYLGFYGRVADQNGNKIDGLIHSVEGDTETLKIVSQGFIDRR
;
A
#
# COMPACT_ATOMS: atom_id res chain seq x y z
N MET A 1 2.92 3.89 6.98
CA MET A 1 3.48 4.62 5.82
C MET A 1 2.48 5.67 5.38
N TYR A 2 2.94 6.91 5.18
CA TYR A 2 2.13 8.02 4.67
C TYR A 2 2.89 8.67 3.52
N GLY A 3 2.20 9.00 2.43
CA GLY A 3 2.80 9.71 1.29
C GLY A 3 1.73 10.39 0.45
N TYR A 4 1.98 11.64 0.07
CA TYR A 4 1.16 12.41 -0.85
C TYR A 4 2.02 12.79 -2.05
N TYR A 5 1.57 12.46 -3.25
CA TYR A 5 2.24 12.82 -4.48
C TYR A 5 1.26 13.57 -5.38
N GLN A 6 1.62 14.78 -5.79
CA GLN A 6 0.89 15.48 -6.84
C GLN A 6 1.17 14.79 -8.17
N VAL A 7 0.12 14.38 -8.87
CA VAL A 7 0.27 13.89 -10.24
C VAL A 7 0.65 15.07 -11.12
N LYS A 8 1.66 14.89 -11.97
CA LYS A 8 2.15 15.92 -12.89
C LYS A 8 1.02 16.31 -13.85
N LYS A 9 0.60 17.58 -13.78
CA LYS A 9 -0.41 18.19 -14.66
C LYS A 9 -0.11 17.88 -16.14
N GLY A 10 -1.10 17.41 -16.89
CA GLY A 10 -0.98 17.09 -18.32
C GLY A 10 -0.44 15.69 -18.64
N THR A 11 -0.33 14.80 -17.65
CA THR A 11 -0.06 13.37 -17.90
C THR A 11 -1.31 12.56 -17.59
N ASP A 12 -1.89 11.96 -18.62
CA ASP A 12 -2.99 11.01 -18.51
C ASP A 12 -2.70 9.92 -17.46
N THR A 13 -3.69 9.58 -16.66
CA THR A 13 -3.65 8.66 -15.53
C THR A 13 -4.38 7.35 -15.80
N ARG A 14 -5.03 7.21 -16.96
CA ARG A 14 -5.73 5.98 -17.37
C ARG A 14 -4.82 4.78 -17.39
N ASN A 15 -5.33 3.67 -16.85
CA ASN A 15 -4.63 2.39 -16.76
C ASN A 15 -3.25 2.51 -16.09
N LYS A 16 -3.05 3.53 -15.24
CA LYS A 16 -1.81 3.71 -14.48
C LYS A 16 -2.00 3.21 -13.05
N TYR A 17 -1.01 2.43 -12.63
CA TYR A 17 -0.99 1.83 -11.31
C TYR A 17 0.25 2.29 -10.56
N ILE A 18 0.06 2.62 -9.28
CA ILE A 18 1.14 2.82 -8.32
C ILE A 18 1.25 1.58 -7.45
N TYR A 19 2.48 1.19 -7.15
CA TYR A 19 2.78 0.12 -6.22
C TYR A 19 3.56 0.69 -5.05
N ALA A 20 3.01 0.58 -3.85
CA ALA A 20 3.66 0.94 -2.61
C ALA A 20 3.98 -0.35 -1.85
N HIS A 21 5.27 -0.68 -1.68
CA HIS A 21 5.69 -1.86 -0.94
C HIS A 21 6.48 -1.49 0.32
N THR A 22 6.44 -2.37 1.32
CA THR A 22 7.29 -2.31 2.51
C THR A 22 7.44 -3.72 3.09
N TYR A 23 8.36 -3.91 4.03
CA TYR A 23 8.47 -5.15 4.78
C TYR A 23 8.21 -4.94 6.27
N VAL A 24 7.58 -5.92 6.89
CA VAL A 24 7.31 -5.95 8.33
C VAL A 24 7.85 -7.25 8.90
N TYR A 25 8.80 -7.15 9.81
CA TYR A 25 9.27 -8.30 10.58
C TYR A 25 8.28 -8.60 11.69
N SER A 26 7.91 -9.87 11.84
CA SER A 26 7.13 -10.38 12.96
C SER A 26 7.96 -11.41 13.74
N PRO A 27 8.09 -11.28 15.07
CA PRO A 27 8.87 -12.23 15.88
C PRO A 27 8.23 -13.61 15.98
N VAL A 28 6.92 -13.69 15.76
CA VAL A 28 6.11 -14.91 15.76
C VAL A 28 5.15 -14.91 14.59
N GLU A 29 4.65 -16.07 14.21
CA GLU A 29 3.49 -16.15 13.33
C GLU A 29 2.24 -15.67 14.08
N GLN A 30 1.50 -14.72 13.52
CA GLN A 30 0.33 -14.12 14.18
C GLN A 30 -0.65 -13.48 13.18
N GLN A 31 -1.92 -13.48 13.57
CA GLN A 31 -2.97 -12.73 12.89
C GLN A 31 -2.78 -11.22 13.15
N ALA A 32 -2.85 -10.41 12.10
CA ALA A 32 -2.84 -8.96 12.19
C ALA A 32 -3.91 -8.37 11.26
N TYR A 33 -4.00 -7.04 11.26
CA TYR A 33 -4.89 -6.28 10.39
C TYR A 33 -4.10 -5.23 9.63
N PHE A 34 -4.30 -5.18 8.31
CA PHE A 34 -3.78 -4.13 7.45
C PHE A 34 -4.85 -3.05 7.30
N ASN A 35 -4.66 -1.94 8.00
CA ASN A 35 -5.47 -0.75 7.86
C ASN A 35 -4.98 0.04 6.64
N VAL A 36 -5.87 0.29 5.70
CA VAL A 36 -5.51 0.90 4.40
C VAL A 36 -6.54 1.92 3.96
N GLY A 37 -6.07 2.94 3.24
CA GLY A 37 -6.90 3.80 2.41
C GLY A 37 -6.08 4.38 1.26
N ALA A 38 -6.69 4.63 0.11
CA ALA A 38 -6.04 5.27 -1.03
C ALA A 38 -7.05 6.08 -1.85
N SER A 39 -6.59 7.12 -2.55
CA SER A 39 -7.44 8.02 -3.33
C SER A 39 -8.05 7.42 -4.61
N GLY A 40 -7.69 6.18 -4.94
CA GLY A 40 -8.25 5.40 -6.04
C GLY A 40 -8.60 3.97 -5.63
N SER A 41 -8.89 3.12 -6.60
CA SER A 41 -9.12 1.69 -6.32
C SER A 41 -7.79 1.03 -5.93
N TYR A 42 -7.82 0.08 -5.00
CA TYR A 42 -6.60 -0.59 -4.56
C TYR A 42 -6.80 -2.08 -4.30
N ARG A 43 -5.68 -2.82 -4.36
CA ARG A 43 -5.55 -4.20 -3.90
C ARG A 43 -4.43 -4.32 -2.88
N LEU A 44 -4.65 -5.16 -1.88
CA LEU A 44 -3.63 -5.52 -0.91
C LEU A 44 -2.98 -6.85 -1.26
N TYR A 45 -1.67 -6.92 -1.08
CA TYR A 45 -0.90 -8.15 -1.18
C TYR A 45 -0.04 -8.34 0.07
N VAL A 46 -0.02 -9.58 0.57
CA VAL A 46 0.80 -10.01 1.70
C VAL A 46 1.54 -11.26 1.28
N ASN A 47 2.88 -11.23 1.35
CA ASN A 47 3.73 -12.34 0.92
C ASN A 47 3.38 -12.84 -0.50
N ASP A 48 3.27 -11.90 -1.44
CA ASP A 48 2.95 -12.13 -2.86
C ASP A 48 1.54 -12.69 -3.14
N LYS A 49 0.70 -12.87 -2.12
CA LYS A 49 -0.70 -13.27 -2.25
C LYS A 49 -1.61 -12.04 -2.21
N CYS A 50 -2.50 -11.91 -3.20
CA CYS A 50 -3.57 -10.91 -3.17
C CYS A 50 -4.59 -11.28 -2.07
N VAL A 51 -4.83 -10.38 -1.13
CA VAL A 51 -5.73 -10.62 0.02
C VAL A 51 -7.05 -9.86 -0.08
N THR A 52 -7.21 -8.98 -1.08
CA THR A 52 -8.47 -8.28 -1.37
C THR A 52 -8.83 -8.36 -2.85
N ALA A 53 -10.11 -8.20 -3.17
CA ALA A 53 -10.54 -7.72 -4.48
C ALA A 53 -10.17 -6.22 -4.64
N PRO A 54 -10.28 -5.64 -5.85
CA PRO A 54 -10.22 -4.18 -6.00
C PRO A 54 -11.21 -3.49 -5.06
N SER A 55 -10.76 -2.44 -4.36
CA SER A 55 -11.65 -1.61 -3.56
C SER A 55 -12.54 -0.73 -4.43
N VAL A 56 -13.67 -0.31 -3.88
CA VAL A 56 -14.47 0.77 -4.46
C VAL A 56 -13.81 2.10 -4.06
N PRO A 57 -13.48 2.99 -5.02
CA PRO A 57 -12.93 4.31 -4.70
C PRO A 57 -13.87 5.09 -3.79
N VAL A 58 -13.34 5.56 -2.66
CA VAL A 58 -14.04 6.41 -1.69
C VAL A 58 -13.05 7.42 -1.14
N GLU A 59 -13.55 8.50 -0.53
CA GLU A 59 -12.69 9.44 0.17
C GLU A 59 -11.87 8.73 1.26
N VAL A 60 -10.57 9.00 1.30
CA VAL A 60 -9.64 8.30 2.20
C VAL A 60 -9.93 8.69 3.64
N GLN A 61 -10.49 7.75 4.40
CA GLN A 61 -10.63 7.86 5.84
C GLN A 61 -9.64 6.94 6.54
N LYS A 62 -8.92 7.49 7.52
CA LYS A 62 -7.94 6.73 8.30
C LYS A 62 -8.65 5.60 9.05
N ASP A 63 -8.08 4.40 8.96
CA ASP A 63 -8.52 3.18 9.66
C ASP A 63 -9.95 2.70 9.29
N LEU A 64 -10.55 3.24 8.22
CA LEU A 64 -11.89 2.83 7.74
C LEU A 64 -11.91 1.38 7.24
N THR A 65 -10.91 0.99 6.45
CA THR A 65 -10.78 -0.40 5.96
C THR A 65 -9.75 -1.14 6.79
N LYS A 66 -10.16 -2.26 7.39
CA LYS A 66 -9.30 -3.21 8.11
C LYS A 66 -9.33 -4.57 7.43
N GLN A 67 -8.25 -4.96 6.78
CA GLN A 67 -8.15 -6.28 6.15
C GLN A 67 -7.41 -7.24 7.08
N ALA A 68 -8.03 -8.37 7.43
CA ALA A 68 -7.35 -9.44 8.16
C ALA A 68 -6.21 -10.04 7.30
N ILE A 69 -5.03 -10.17 7.88
CA ILE A 69 -3.81 -10.70 7.25
C ILE A 69 -3.07 -11.68 8.18
N GLN A 70 -2.44 -12.71 7.62
CA GLN A 70 -1.58 -13.61 8.37
C GLN A 70 -0.11 -13.19 8.20
N LEU A 71 0.57 -12.86 9.29
CA LEU A 71 2.01 -12.64 9.31
C LEU A 71 2.71 -13.95 9.64
N LYS A 72 3.68 -14.36 8.82
CA LYS A 72 4.61 -15.43 9.19
C LYS A 72 5.66 -14.89 10.16
N GLN A 73 6.28 -15.77 10.95
CA GLN A 73 7.51 -15.43 11.64
C GLN A 73 8.58 -14.98 10.63
N GLY A 74 9.30 -13.91 10.94
CA GLY A 74 10.28 -13.28 10.05
C GLY A 74 9.69 -12.13 9.23
N TRP A 75 10.35 -11.84 8.10
CA TRP A 75 9.97 -10.73 7.22
C TRP A 75 8.75 -11.05 6.36
N ASN A 76 7.75 -10.17 6.42
CA ASN A 76 6.53 -10.21 5.62
C ASN A 76 6.56 -9.08 4.59
N LYS A 77 6.31 -9.43 3.33
CA LYS A 77 6.18 -8.44 2.25
C LYS A 77 4.77 -7.89 2.25
N MET A 78 4.66 -6.57 2.32
CA MET A 78 3.39 -5.84 2.32
C MET A 78 3.34 -4.97 1.07
N MET A 79 2.25 -5.01 0.30
CA MET A 79 2.09 -4.16 -0.87
C MET A 79 0.66 -3.66 -1.03
N ILE A 80 0.55 -2.41 -1.46
CA ILE A 80 -0.67 -1.79 -1.94
C ILE A 80 -0.48 -1.51 -3.44
N GLN A 81 -1.32 -2.08 -4.28
CA GLN A 81 -1.46 -1.70 -5.68
C GLN A 81 -2.61 -0.70 -5.77
N ILE A 82 -2.40 0.46 -6.36
CA ILE A 82 -3.38 1.54 -6.45
C ILE A 82 -3.59 1.89 -7.91
N GLU A 83 -4.82 1.78 -8.38
CA GLU A 83 -5.28 2.32 -9.66
C GLU A 83 -5.70 3.77 -9.46
N HIS A 84 -5.14 4.68 -10.26
CA HIS A 84 -5.59 6.06 -10.22
C HIS A 84 -6.87 6.21 -11.04
N THR A 85 -7.95 6.66 -10.39
CA THR A 85 -9.30 6.70 -10.99
C THR A 85 -9.74 8.09 -11.44
N PHE A 86 -8.99 9.14 -11.12
CA PHE A 86 -9.21 10.49 -11.65
C PHE A 86 -8.63 10.58 -13.06
N THR A 87 -9.39 11.11 -14.02
CA THR A 87 -8.97 11.29 -15.42
C THR A 87 -9.35 12.68 -15.93
N GLU A 88 -8.39 13.47 -16.42
CA GLU A 88 -8.67 14.79 -17.04
C GLU A 88 -9.33 14.67 -18.44
N ASP A 89 -10.10 13.61 -18.69
CA ASP A 89 -10.64 13.25 -20.00
C ASP A 89 -11.74 14.20 -20.43
N VAL A 90 -11.61 14.76 -21.63
CA VAL A 90 -12.60 15.62 -22.29
C VAL A 90 -13.05 15.04 -23.62
N ASN A 91 -14.33 15.24 -23.99
CA ASN A 91 -14.84 14.88 -25.30
C ASN A 91 -14.29 15.81 -26.39
N GLU A 92 -14.67 15.56 -27.64
CA GLU A 92 -14.27 16.37 -28.80
C GLU A 92 -14.58 17.87 -28.65
N ASN A 93 -15.51 18.24 -27.76
CA ASN A 93 -15.90 19.63 -27.48
C ASN A 93 -15.22 20.21 -26.23
N GLY A 94 -14.24 19.53 -25.64
CA GLY A 94 -13.54 19.99 -24.44
C GLY A 94 -14.34 19.85 -23.14
N VAL A 95 -15.43 19.08 -23.14
CA VAL A 95 -16.26 18.84 -21.95
C VAL A 95 -15.81 17.56 -21.25
N PRO A 96 -15.60 17.55 -19.92
CA PRO A 96 -15.21 16.36 -19.18
C PRO A 96 -16.13 15.15 -19.46
N ILE A 97 -15.55 14.00 -19.83
CA ILE A 97 -16.29 12.77 -20.16
C ILE A 97 -16.56 11.96 -18.89
N ALA A 98 -15.58 11.91 -17.99
CA ALA A 98 -15.70 11.24 -16.72
C ALA A 98 -16.21 12.23 -15.67
N GLN A 99 -17.27 11.86 -14.96
CA GLN A 99 -17.51 12.46 -13.65
C GLN A 99 -16.47 11.87 -12.71
N ASP A 100 -15.32 12.54 -12.61
CA ASP A 100 -14.31 12.21 -11.62
C ASP A 100 -14.89 12.45 -10.22
N GLN A 101 -15.50 11.41 -9.63
CA GLN A 101 -15.99 11.47 -8.26
C GLN A 101 -14.85 11.38 -7.23
N ASN A 102 -13.61 11.22 -7.71
CA ASN A 102 -12.43 10.96 -6.89
C ASN A 102 -11.45 12.13 -6.99
N VAL A 103 -10.56 12.23 -6.00
CA VAL A 103 -9.64 13.35 -5.85
C VAL A 103 -8.52 13.33 -6.89
N ALA A 104 -8.12 14.50 -7.39
CA ALA A 104 -7.08 14.68 -8.42
C ALA A 104 -5.63 14.42 -7.93
N TYR A 105 -5.46 13.96 -6.69
CA TYR A 105 -4.15 13.68 -6.08
C TYR A 105 -4.00 12.20 -5.77
N LEU A 106 -2.75 11.74 -5.75
CA LEU A 106 -2.44 10.42 -5.23
C LEU A 106 -2.08 10.51 -3.75
N GLY A 107 -2.90 9.86 -2.92
CA GLY A 107 -2.65 9.69 -1.49
C GLY A 107 -2.93 8.27 -1.09
N PHE A 108 -2.13 7.74 -0.16
CA PHE A 108 -2.41 6.45 0.46
C PHE A 108 -1.92 6.40 1.90
N TYR A 109 -2.55 5.52 2.66
CA TYR A 109 -2.24 5.18 4.03
C TYR A 109 -2.16 3.66 4.15
N GLY A 110 -1.17 3.20 4.91
CA GLY A 110 -1.04 1.80 5.28
C GLY A 110 -0.45 1.65 6.67
N ARG A 111 -1.10 0.86 7.52
CA ARG A 111 -0.64 0.50 8.87
C ARG A 111 -0.99 -0.94 9.21
N VAL A 112 -0.06 -1.64 9.85
CA VAL A 112 -0.32 -2.95 10.46
C VAL A 112 -0.67 -2.74 11.94
N ALA A 113 -1.76 -3.35 12.39
CA ALA A 113 -2.31 -3.19 13.74
C ALA A 113 -3.01 -4.47 14.21
N ASP A 114 -3.36 -4.52 15.50
CA ASP A 114 -4.29 -5.54 16.02
C ASP A 114 -5.74 -5.27 15.53
N GLN A 115 -6.68 -6.14 15.90
CA GLN A 115 -8.09 -6.00 15.53
C GLN A 115 -8.71 -4.67 15.98
N ASN A 116 -8.26 -4.16 17.12
CA ASN A 116 -8.74 -2.92 17.73
C ASN A 116 -8.10 -1.68 17.11
N GLY A 117 -7.05 -1.83 16.29
CA GLY A 117 -6.29 -0.72 15.70
C GLY A 117 -5.10 -0.27 16.56
N ASN A 118 -4.72 -1.04 17.57
CA ASN A 118 -3.55 -0.78 18.41
C ASN A 118 -2.27 -1.27 17.73
N LYS A 119 -1.13 -0.77 18.20
CA LYS A 119 0.18 -1.27 17.81
C LYS A 119 0.33 -2.74 18.27
N ILE A 120 0.92 -3.57 17.43
CA ILE A 120 1.38 -4.90 17.81
C ILE A 120 2.84 -4.78 18.25
N ASP A 121 3.14 -5.18 19.47
CA ASP A 121 4.49 -5.10 20.02
C ASP A 121 5.44 -6.08 19.32
N GLY A 122 6.72 -5.67 19.20
CA GLY A 122 7.77 -6.46 18.58
C GLY A 122 7.76 -6.51 17.04
N LEU A 123 6.78 -5.89 16.37
CA LEU A 123 6.88 -5.65 14.93
C LEU A 123 7.98 -4.63 14.63
N ILE A 124 8.79 -4.90 13.61
CA ILE A 124 9.82 -3.99 13.11
C ILE A 124 9.50 -3.67 11.65
N HIS A 125 9.37 -2.39 11.33
CA HIS A 125 9.17 -1.94 9.95
C HIS A 125 10.53 -1.83 9.26
N SER A 126 10.65 -2.20 7.99
CA SER A 126 11.94 -2.13 7.26
C SER A 126 12.50 -0.71 7.10
N VAL A 127 11.68 0.30 7.36
CA VAL A 127 12.07 1.72 7.38
C VAL A 127 12.46 2.22 8.78
N GLU A 128 12.17 1.42 9.81
CA GLU A 128 12.61 1.60 11.20
C GLU A 128 13.87 0.76 11.41
N GLY A 129 14.96 1.15 10.75
CA GLY A 129 16.29 0.66 11.11
C GLY A 129 16.83 1.50 12.27
N ASP A 130 17.58 0.87 13.18
CA ASP A 130 18.47 1.62 14.07
C ASP A 130 19.36 2.53 13.21
N THR A 131 19.68 3.73 13.70
CA THR A 131 20.66 4.64 13.09
C THR A 131 22.10 4.12 13.15
N GLU A 132 22.27 2.81 13.34
CA GLU A 132 23.57 2.15 13.19
C GLU A 132 23.92 2.02 11.71
N THR A 133 25.23 2.00 11.44
CA THR A 133 25.81 1.95 10.11
C THR A 133 25.20 0.78 9.32
N LEU A 134 24.60 1.08 8.16
CA LEU A 134 24.05 0.09 7.23
C LEU A 134 25.02 -1.08 7.05
N LYS A 135 24.67 -2.26 7.57
CA LYS A 135 25.36 -3.52 7.29
C LYS A 135 24.53 -4.34 6.33
N ILE A 136 25.15 -4.74 5.21
CA ILE A 136 24.60 -5.74 4.31
C ILE A 136 24.61 -7.07 5.07
N VAL A 137 23.42 -7.54 5.49
CA VAL A 137 23.21 -8.84 6.15
C VAL A 137 22.71 -9.93 5.20
N SER A 138 22.68 -9.65 3.89
CA SER A 138 22.44 -10.71 2.89
C SER A 138 23.70 -11.56 2.75
N GLN A 139 23.76 -12.71 3.43
CA GLN A 139 24.61 -13.80 2.98
C GLN A 139 24.03 -14.29 1.64
N GLY A 140 24.83 -14.21 0.58
CA GLY A 140 24.45 -14.79 -0.72
C GLY A 140 24.01 -16.25 -0.53
N PHE A 141 22.92 -16.63 -1.20
CA PHE A 141 22.52 -18.01 -1.32
C PHE A 141 23.63 -18.74 -2.08
N ILE A 142 24.49 -19.46 -1.38
CA ILE A 142 25.47 -20.34 -2.03
C ILE A 142 24.68 -21.56 -2.48
N ASP A 143 24.32 -21.60 -3.76
CA ASP A 143 23.86 -22.83 -4.41
C ASP A 143 25.01 -23.84 -4.33
N ARG A 144 24.82 -24.90 -3.53
CA ARG A 144 25.68 -26.07 -3.56
C ARG A 144 25.08 -27.06 -4.55
N ARG A 145 25.57 -26.99 -5.79
CA ARG A 145 25.56 -28.11 -6.73
C ARG A 145 26.92 -28.25 -7.38
#